data_AF-A0A7G3B339-F1
#
_entry.id   AF-A0A7G3B339-F1
#
_cell.length_a   1.000
_cell.length_b   1.000
_cell.length_c   1.000
_cell.angle_alpha   90.00
_cell.angle_beta   90.00
_cell.angle_gamma   90.00
#
_symmetry.space_group_name_H-M   'P 1'
#
loop_
_entity.id
_entity.type
_entity.pdbx_description
1 polymer ?
#
loop_
_entity_poly.entity_id
_entity_poly.type
_entity_poly.pdbx_seq_one_letter_code
_entity_poly.pdbx_strand_id
1 'polypeptide(L)'
;MSGSIAFAVFIAITLMQVSRNVSDVWLAHWVSQYTTNTTENPSLGYFLGIYAGLASSNSVFTLVRAFLFAYAGIRAATHVHRKLLKKVFATKFQFFDITPLGRILNRFSSDTYTIDDTLPFIFNILLAQIFGLAGAIIITLIALPWLILLVAPLCPIYINLQSRYRHASRDIKRLSSNALSPLY
;
A
#
# COMPACT_ATOMS: atom_id res chain seq x y z
N MET A 1 -6.64 20.41 5.46
CA MET A 1 -6.86 19.86 4.10
C MET A 1 -6.04 18.60 3.80
N SER A 2 -4.75 18.51 4.14
CA SER A 2 -3.96 17.27 3.92
C SER A 2 -4.48 16.06 4.70
N GLY A 3 -4.92 16.26 5.95
CA GLY A 3 -5.49 15.19 6.78
C GLY A 3 -6.77 14.58 6.22
N SER A 4 -7.63 15.38 5.59
CA SER A 4 -8.90 14.90 5.01
C SER A 4 -8.69 13.94 3.84
N ILE A 5 -7.70 14.21 2.98
CA ILE A 5 -7.38 13.34 1.83
C ILE A 5 -6.77 12.02 2.32
N ALA A 6 -5.86 12.08 3.29
CA ALA A 6 -5.26 10.88 3.86
C ALA A 6 -6.32 9.98 4.53
N PHE A 7 -7.26 10.58 5.26
CA PHE A 7 -8.38 9.86 5.85
C PHE A 7 -9.29 9.22 4.78
N ALA A 8 -9.60 9.95 3.70
CA ALA A 8 -10.37 9.39 2.58
C ALA A 8 -9.68 8.20 1.91
N VAL A 9 -8.35 8.26 1.72
CA VAL A 9 -7.55 7.14 1.19
C VAL A 9 -7.60 5.93 2.13
N PHE A 10 -7.51 6.15 3.44
CA PHE A 10 -7.63 5.10 4.45
C PHE A 10 -9.01 4.42 4.44
N ILE A 11 -10.09 5.21 4.31
CA ILE A 11 -11.44 4.67 4.15
C ILE A 11 -11.56 3.89 2.84
N ALA A 12 -11.05 4.42 1.73
CA ALA A 12 -11.17 3.76 0.44
C ALA A 12 -10.45 2.40 0.41
N ILE A 13 -9.25 2.30 1.01
CA ILE A 13 -8.53 1.03 1.07
C ILE A 13 -9.18 0.02 2.03
N THR A 14 -9.74 0.49 3.16
CA THR A 14 -10.47 -0.40 4.09
C THR A 14 -11.74 -0.94 3.45
N LEU A 15 -12.55 -0.09 2.79
CA LEU A 15 -13.75 -0.53 2.07
C LEU A 15 -13.44 -1.51 0.95
N MET A 16 -12.41 -1.23 0.15
CA MET A 16 -11.94 -2.16 -0.90
C MET A 16 -11.53 -3.50 -0.28
N GLN A 17 -10.74 -3.50 0.79
CA GLN A 17 -10.27 -4.74 1.43
C GLN A 17 -11.43 -5.54 2.05
N VAL A 18 -12.36 -4.87 2.73
CA VAL A 18 -13.55 -5.50 3.30
C VAL A 18 -14.41 -6.11 2.20
N SER A 19 -14.69 -5.37 1.13
CA SER A 19 -15.49 -5.88 0.01
C SER A 19 -14.86 -7.12 -0.64
N ARG A 20 -13.54 -7.12 -0.84
CA ARG A 20 -12.81 -8.28 -1.35
C ARG A 20 -12.94 -9.48 -0.42
N ASN A 21 -12.69 -9.27 0.87
CA ASN A 21 -12.79 -10.32 1.89
C ASN A 21 -14.20 -10.90 1.99
N VAL A 22 -15.23 -10.07 1.88
CA VAL A 22 -16.64 -10.51 1.86
C VAL A 22 -16.92 -11.35 0.62
N SER A 23 -16.40 -11.00 -0.55
CA SER A 23 -16.51 -11.83 -1.76
C SER A 23 -15.87 -13.20 -1.56
N ASP A 24 -14.71 -13.27 -0.93
CA ASP A 24 -14.00 -14.53 -0.65
C ASP A 24 -14.79 -15.41 0.34
N VAL A 25 -15.33 -14.81 1.41
CA VAL A 25 -16.18 -15.52 2.38
C VAL A 25 -17.49 -15.99 1.75
N TRP A 26 -18.11 -15.17 0.91
CA TRP A 26 -19.33 -15.55 0.19
C TRP A 26 -19.08 -16.74 -0.73
N LEU A 27 -17.95 -16.74 -1.46
CA LEU A 27 -17.57 -17.87 -2.29
C LEU A 27 -17.35 -19.14 -1.46
N ALA A 28 -16.68 -19.03 -0.31
CA ALA A 28 -16.51 -20.16 0.62
C ALA A 28 -17.86 -20.70 1.13
N HIS A 29 -18.79 -19.82 1.47
CA HIS A 29 -20.15 -20.20 1.87
C HIS A 29 -20.90 -20.92 0.73
N TRP A 30 -20.83 -20.36 -0.48
CA TRP A 30 -21.43 -20.96 -1.66
C TRP A 30 -20.90 -22.38 -1.90
N VAL A 31 -19.57 -22.59 -1.90
CA VAL A 31 -18.96 -23.92 -2.09
C VAL A 31 -19.37 -24.88 -0.96
N SER A 32 -19.42 -24.41 0.29
CA SER A 32 -19.81 -25.23 1.42
C SER A 32 -21.24 -25.76 1.29
N GLN A 33 -22.20 -24.94 0.86
CA GLN A 33 -23.61 -25.33 0.69
C GLN A 33 -23.77 -26.48 -0.31
N TYR A 34 -23.08 -26.39 -1.46
CA TYR A 34 -23.11 -27.45 -2.48
C TYR A 34 -22.48 -28.76 -2.01
N THR A 35 -21.57 -28.70 -1.03
CA THR A 35 -20.88 -29.88 -0.51
C THR A 35 -21.68 -30.56 0.59
N THR A 36 -22.41 -29.81 1.42
CA THR A 36 -23.12 -30.35 2.60
C THR A 36 -24.60 -30.65 2.36
N ASN A 37 -25.28 -29.90 1.50
CA ASN A 37 -26.72 -30.03 1.27
C ASN A 37 -26.99 -30.53 -0.15
N THR A 38 -27.32 -31.82 -0.31
CA THR A 38 -27.61 -32.43 -1.61
C THR A 38 -29.09 -32.37 -2.04
N THR A 39 -29.99 -31.99 -1.13
CA THR A 39 -31.45 -32.17 -1.34
C THR A 39 -32.19 -30.91 -1.81
N GLU A 40 -31.80 -29.70 -1.40
CA GLU A 40 -32.45 -28.44 -1.84
C GLU A 40 -31.47 -27.26 -1.86
N ASN A 41 -30.64 -27.18 -2.91
CA ASN A 41 -29.77 -26.01 -3.09
C ASN A 41 -30.54 -24.86 -3.75
N PRO A 42 -30.40 -23.61 -3.26
CA PRO A 42 -30.86 -22.43 -3.98
C PRO A 42 -30.33 -22.42 -5.43
N SER A 43 -31.10 -21.82 -6.34
CA SER A 43 -30.71 -21.78 -7.76
C SER A 43 -29.30 -21.20 -7.94
N LEU A 44 -28.52 -21.77 -8.86
CA LEU A 44 -27.18 -21.29 -9.22
C LEU A 44 -27.17 -19.78 -9.52
N GLY A 45 -28.24 -19.28 -10.15
CA GLY A 45 -28.42 -17.87 -10.45
C GLY A 45 -28.49 -16.96 -9.22
N TYR A 46 -28.99 -17.43 -8.08
CA TYR A 46 -29.00 -16.68 -6.83
C TYR A 46 -27.58 -16.44 -6.30
N PHE A 47 -26.77 -17.50 -6.20
CA PHE A 47 -25.38 -17.39 -5.73
C PHE A 47 -24.50 -16.56 -6.66
N LEU A 48 -24.62 -16.79 -7.97
CA LEU A 48 -23.93 -16.01 -9.00
C LEU A 48 -24.36 -14.54 -8.98
N GLY A 49 -25.65 -14.26 -8.82
CA GLY A 49 -26.17 -12.88 -8.78
C GLY A 49 -25.57 -12.09 -7.62
N ILE A 50 -25.52 -12.68 -6.42
CA ILE A 50 -24.91 -12.04 -5.25
C ILE A 50 -23.39 -11.88 -5.45
N TYR A 51 -22.71 -12.92 -5.92
CA TYR A 51 -21.27 -12.85 -6.15
C TYR A 51 -20.90 -11.81 -7.22
N ALA A 52 -21.67 -11.72 -8.31
CA ALA A 52 -21.51 -10.70 -9.33
C ALA A 52 -21.70 -9.29 -8.74
N GLY A 53 -22.72 -9.08 -7.91
CA GLY A 53 -22.93 -7.81 -7.20
C GLY A 53 -21.74 -7.43 -6.30
N LEU A 54 -21.22 -8.38 -5.53
CA LEU A 54 -20.04 -8.19 -4.69
C LEU A 54 -18.78 -7.88 -5.51
N ALA A 55 -18.57 -8.58 -6.62
CA ALA A 55 -17.45 -8.36 -7.54
C ALA A 55 -17.53 -6.97 -8.20
N SER A 56 -18.73 -6.55 -8.64
CA SER A 56 -18.97 -5.20 -9.17
C SER A 56 -18.70 -4.13 -8.12
N SER A 57 -19.19 -4.30 -6.88
CA SER A 57 -18.93 -3.38 -5.77
C SER A 57 -17.44 -3.28 -5.45
N ASN A 58 -16.74 -4.41 -5.39
CA ASN A 58 -15.30 -4.43 -5.16
C ASN A 58 -14.52 -3.70 -6.28
N SER A 59 -14.98 -3.85 -7.53
CA SER A 59 -14.38 -3.17 -8.69
C SER A 59 -14.53 -1.65 -8.56
N VAL A 60 -15.71 -1.16 -8.17
CA VAL A 60 -15.96 0.26 -7.91
C VAL A 60 -15.06 0.77 -6.77
N PHE A 61 -14.99 0.08 -5.64
CA PHE A 61 -14.12 0.49 -4.53
C PHE A 61 -12.64 0.48 -4.91
N THR A 62 -12.20 -0.47 -5.74
CA THR A 62 -10.84 -0.54 -6.26
C THR A 62 -10.52 0.69 -7.12
N LEU A 63 -11.44 1.09 -8.01
CA LEU A 63 -11.30 2.30 -8.82
C LEU A 63 -11.26 3.56 -7.95
N VAL A 64 -12.20 3.71 -7.02
CA VAL A 64 -12.25 4.86 -6.10
C VAL A 64 -10.95 4.98 -5.31
N ARG A 65 -10.43 3.87 -4.76
CA ARG A 65 -9.13 3.84 -4.08
C ARG A 65 -8.00 4.28 -5.02
N ALA A 66 -7.95 3.75 -6.24
CA ALA A 66 -6.88 4.06 -7.20
C ALA A 66 -6.84 5.56 -7.53
N PHE A 67 -7.99 6.16 -7.88
CA PHE A 67 -8.08 7.59 -8.18
C PHE A 67 -7.78 8.47 -6.97
N LEU A 68 -8.30 8.14 -5.78
CA LEU A 68 -8.00 8.89 -4.55
C LEU A 68 -6.52 8.84 -4.20
N PHE A 69 -5.88 7.68 -4.33
CA PHE A 69 -4.46 7.52 -4.05
C PHE A 69 -3.60 8.29 -5.05
N ALA A 70 -3.90 8.21 -6.35
CA ALA A 70 -3.21 9.00 -7.38
C ALA A 70 -3.34 10.50 -7.13
N TYR A 71 -4.56 10.97 -6.82
CA TYR A 71 -4.81 12.36 -6.47
C TYR A 71 -4.04 12.83 -5.23
N ALA A 72 -4.00 12.00 -4.19
CA ALA A 72 -3.23 12.25 -2.97
C ALA A 72 -1.73 12.35 -3.26
N GLY A 73 -1.20 11.46 -4.11
CA GLY A 73 0.18 11.47 -4.56
C GLY A 73 0.55 12.78 -5.25
N ILE A 74 -0.22 13.20 -6.26
CA ILE A 74 0.01 14.45 -7.00
C ILE A 74 -0.07 15.67 -6.06
N ARG A 75 -1.05 15.71 -5.15
CA ARG A 75 -1.19 16.78 -4.15
C ARG A 75 0.03 16.84 -3.22
N ALA A 76 0.54 15.69 -2.79
CA ALA A 76 1.71 15.62 -1.91
C ALA A 76 2.99 16.07 -2.63
N ALA A 77 3.24 15.55 -3.83
CA ALA A 77 4.30 15.95 -4.76
C ALA A 77 4.35 17.47 -4.94
N THR A 78 3.23 18.05 -5.40
CA THR A 78 3.08 19.49 -5.63
C THR A 78 3.34 20.31 -4.36
N HIS A 79 2.86 19.83 -3.20
CA HIS A 79 3.08 20.51 -1.93
C HIS A 79 4.56 20.54 -1.55
N VAL A 80 5.27 19.41 -1.69
CA VAL A 80 6.70 19.30 -1.39
C VAL A 80 7.51 20.18 -2.33
N HIS A 81 7.26 20.09 -3.64
CA HIS A 81 7.96 20.89 -4.64
C HIS A 81 7.79 22.40 -4.38
N ARG A 82 6.55 22.86 -4.16
CA ARG A 82 6.28 24.27 -3.86
C ARG A 82 6.94 24.74 -2.55
N LYS A 83 6.97 23.88 -1.54
CA LYS A 83 7.62 24.18 -0.25
C LYS A 83 9.13 24.28 -0.41
N LEU A 84 9.74 23.39 -1.19
CA LEU A 84 11.16 23.42 -1.53
C LEU A 84 11.50 24.71 -2.27
N LEU A 85 10.76 25.04 -3.32
CA LEU A 85 10.93 26.25 -4.12
C LEU A 85 10.88 27.51 -3.24
N LYS A 86 9.81 27.66 -2.44
CA LYS A 86 9.63 28.81 -1.55
C LYS A 86 10.79 28.95 -0.55
N LYS A 87 11.31 27.83 -0.03
CA LYS A 87 12.42 27.84 0.94
C LYS A 87 13.74 28.24 0.30
N VAL A 88 14.00 27.81 -0.94
CA VAL A 88 15.22 28.17 -1.67
C VAL A 88 15.21 29.66 -2.01
N PHE A 89 14.10 30.22 -2.49
CA PHE A 89 13.99 31.65 -2.77
C PHE A 89 14.05 32.54 -1.52
N ALA A 90 13.57 32.05 -0.38
CA ALA A 90 13.59 32.81 0.87
C ALA A 90 14.93 32.74 1.63
N THR A 91 15.93 32.05 1.08
CA THR A 91 17.22 31.83 1.76
C THR A 91 18.20 32.97 1.46
N LYS A 92 19.22 33.15 2.33
CA LYS A 92 20.24 34.20 2.15
C LYS A 92 21.15 33.89 0.96
N PHE A 93 21.67 34.93 0.29
CA PHE A 93 22.57 34.77 -0.87
C PHE A 93 23.79 33.87 -0.56
N GLN A 94 24.37 34.00 0.64
CA GLN A 94 25.50 33.17 1.12
C GLN A 94 25.26 31.66 1.03
N PHE A 95 24.01 31.19 1.07
CA PHE A 95 23.69 29.77 0.86
C PHE A 95 24.11 29.28 -0.52
N PHE A 96 23.96 30.11 -1.55
CA PHE A 96 24.29 29.79 -2.93
C PHE A 96 25.80 29.81 -3.19
N ASP A 97 26.56 30.57 -2.40
CA ASP A 97 28.03 30.59 -2.48
C ASP A 97 28.66 29.35 -1.81
N ILE A 98 28.08 28.89 -0.69
CA ILE A 98 28.61 27.75 0.08
C ILE A 98 28.13 26.40 -0.50
N THR A 99 26.93 26.37 -1.08
CA THR A 99 26.31 25.11 -1.53
C THR A 99 26.56 24.90 -3.03
N PRO A 100 27.20 23.79 -3.43
CA PRO A 100 27.42 23.52 -4.85
C PRO A 100 26.09 23.49 -5.63
N LEU A 101 26.05 24.21 -6.75
CA LEU A 101 24.83 24.33 -7.58
C LEU A 101 24.27 22.96 -7.98
N GLY A 102 25.15 21.99 -8.29
CA GLY A 102 24.76 20.62 -8.62
C GLY A 102 23.97 19.91 -7.52
N ARG A 103 24.23 20.21 -6.24
CA ARG A 103 23.46 19.64 -5.11
C ARG A 103 22.05 20.22 -5.05
N ILE A 104 21.91 21.51 -5.34
CA ILE A 104 20.59 22.16 -5.42
C ILE A 104 19.81 21.57 -6.59
N LEU A 105 20.46 21.41 -7.75
CA LEU A 105 19.87 20.82 -8.94
C LEU A 105 19.39 19.38 -8.68
N ASN A 106 20.22 18.53 -8.06
CA ASN A 106 19.86 17.14 -7.72
C ASN A 106 18.63 17.04 -6.80
N ARG A 107 18.42 18.03 -5.91
CA ARG A 107 17.21 18.09 -5.08
C ARG A 107 15.95 18.39 -5.88
N PHE A 108 16.04 19.31 -6.84
CA PHE A 108 14.92 19.66 -7.72
C PHE A 108 14.66 18.61 -8.80
N SER A 109 15.65 17.81 -9.18
CA SER A 109 15.50 16.71 -10.14
C SER A 109 15.27 15.37 -9.45
N SER A 110 16.35 14.67 -9.06
CA SER A 110 16.33 13.28 -8.59
C SER A 110 15.50 13.07 -7.32
N ASP A 111 15.66 13.95 -6.33
CA ASP A 111 14.91 13.80 -5.07
C ASP A 111 13.41 14.09 -5.28
N THR A 112 13.08 15.09 -6.11
CA THR A 112 11.69 15.41 -6.43
C THR A 112 11.05 14.30 -7.27
N TYR A 113 11.76 13.76 -8.27
CA TYR A 113 11.32 12.60 -9.05
C TYR A 113 10.99 11.39 -8.15
N THR A 114 11.85 11.12 -7.16
CA THR A 114 11.61 10.03 -6.20
C THR A 114 10.32 10.24 -5.41
N ILE A 115 9.99 11.48 -5.03
CA ILE A 115 8.77 11.82 -4.28
C ILE A 115 7.53 11.76 -5.18
N ASP A 116 7.68 12.09 -6.46
CA ASP A 116 6.57 12.21 -7.39
C ASP A 116 6.16 10.86 -8.00
N ASP A 117 7.11 9.95 -8.18
CA ASP A 117 6.89 8.69 -8.92
C ASP A 117 7.20 7.44 -8.06
N THR A 118 8.47 7.26 -7.68
CA THR A 118 8.93 6.02 -7.04
C THR A 118 8.30 5.78 -5.67
N LEU A 119 8.21 6.83 -4.84
CA LEU A 119 7.69 6.73 -3.47
C LEU A 119 6.18 6.40 -3.46
N PRO A 120 5.30 7.11 -4.21
CA PRO A 120 3.89 6.74 -4.32
C PRO A 120 3.67 5.31 -4.83
N PHE A 121 4.46 4.87 -5.82
CA PHE A 121 4.37 3.51 -6.37
C PHE A 121 4.64 2.44 -5.30
N ILE A 122 5.78 2.54 -4.61
CA ILE A 122 6.15 1.60 -3.54
C ILE A 122 5.16 1.68 -2.38
N PHE A 123 4.70 2.87 -2.03
CA PHE A 123 3.74 3.07 -0.94
C PHE A 123 2.37 2.45 -1.26
N ASN A 124 1.90 2.53 -2.50
CA ASN A 124 0.66 1.87 -2.93
C ASN A 124 0.75 0.34 -2.77
N ILE A 125 1.89 -0.24 -3.15
CA ILE A 125 2.16 -1.68 -2.98
C ILE A 125 2.19 -2.03 -1.50
N LEU A 126 2.94 -1.28 -0.69
CA LEU A 126 3.04 -1.49 0.75
C LEU A 126 1.64 -1.51 1.41
N LEU A 127 0.81 -0.52 1.10
CA LEU A 127 -0.56 -0.46 1.61
C LEU A 127 -1.40 -1.66 1.15
N ALA A 128 -1.34 -2.03 -0.13
CA ALA A 128 -2.06 -3.19 -0.63
C ALA A 128 -1.64 -4.49 0.10
N GLN A 129 -0.35 -4.66 0.37
CA GLN A 129 0.18 -5.84 1.07
C GLN A 129 -0.21 -5.87 2.55
N ILE A 130 -0.12 -4.73 3.26
CA ILE A 130 -0.48 -4.66 4.68
C ILE A 130 -1.96 -4.98 4.88
N PHE A 131 -2.85 -4.32 4.13
CA PHE A 131 -4.29 -4.54 4.26
C PHE A 131 -4.71 -5.91 3.75
N GLY A 132 -4.10 -6.39 2.66
CA GLY A 132 -4.33 -7.74 2.13
C GLY A 132 -3.94 -8.82 3.13
N LEU A 133 -2.74 -8.73 3.71
CA LEU A 133 -2.25 -9.68 4.71
C LEU A 133 -3.11 -9.63 5.99
N ALA A 134 -3.42 -8.44 6.50
CA ALA A 134 -4.27 -8.27 7.67
C ALA A 134 -5.65 -8.88 7.44
N GLY A 135 -6.27 -8.61 6.27
CA GLY A 135 -7.54 -9.18 5.87
C GLY A 135 -7.52 -10.70 5.82
N ALA A 136 -6.49 -11.28 5.19
CA ALA A 136 -6.32 -12.73 5.08
C ALA A 136 -6.15 -13.39 6.45
N ILE A 137 -5.32 -12.81 7.34
CA ILE A 137 -5.13 -13.32 8.70
C ILE A 137 -6.46 -13.28 9.47
N ILE A 138 -7.19 -12.16 9.42
CA ILE A 138 -8.47 -12.02 10.14
C ILE A 138 -9.48 -13.09 9.68
N ILE A 139 -9.69 -13.25 8.36
CA ILE A 139 -10.63 -14.26 7.85
C ILE A 139 -10.18 -15.67 8.24
N THR A 140 -8.89 -15.96 8.13
CA THR A 140 -8.34 -17.28 8.44
C THR A 140 -8.52 -17.62 9.92
N LEU A 141 -8.30 -16.66 10.82
CA LEU A 141 -8.49 -16.86 12.26
C LEU A 141 -9.97 -17.03 12.64
N ILE A 142 -10.89 -16.36 11.93
CA ILE A 142 -12.33 -16.59 12.11
C ILE A 142 -12.71 -18.00 11.64
N ALA A 143 -12.18 -18.43 10.50
CA ALA A 143 -12.46 -19.76 9.93
C ALA A 143 -11.86 -20.91 10.77
N LEU A 144 -10.65 -20.72 11.30
CA LEU A 144 -9.94 -21.71 12.12
C LEU A 144 -9.25 -21.05 13.33
N PRO A 145 -9.95 -20.85 14.45
CA PRO A 145 -9.42 -20.14 15.61
C PRO A 145 -8.15 -20.75 16.19
N TRP A 146 -8.01 -22.08 16.15
CA TRP A 146 -6.83 -22.79 16.65
C TRP A 146 -5.53 -22.43 15.92
N LEU A 147 -5.62 -21.88 14.70
CA LEU A 147 -4.47 -21.44 13.92
C LEU A 147 -3.74 -20.25 14.58
N ILE A 148 -4.38 -19.56 15.54
CA ILE A 148 -3.73 -18.51 16.34
C ILE A 148 -2.53 -19.04 17.12
N LEU A 149 -2.56 -20.30 17.57
CA LEU A 149 -1.44 -20.93 18.29
C LEU A 149 -0.18 -21.02 17.43
N LEU A 150 -0.35 -21.07 16.11
CA LEU A 150 0.75 -21.08 15.14
C LEU A 150 1.14 -19.66 14.69
N VAL A 151 0.18 -18.77 14.47
CA VAL A 151 0.45 -17.39 14.03
C VAL A 151 1.11 -16.56 15.13
N ALA A 152 0.67 -16.71 16.38
CA ALA A 152 1.17 -15.95 17.52
C ALA A 152 2.70 -16.05 17.71
N PRO A 153 3.34 -17.23 17.67
CA PRO A 153 4.81 -17.33 17.73
C PRO A 153 5.51 -16.92 16.42
N LEU A 154 4.86 -17.05 15.26
CA LEU A 154 5.46 -16.65 13.99
C LEU A 154 5.58 -15.13 13.82
N CYS A 155 4.62 -14.35 14.34
CA CYS A 155 4.68 -12.88 14.27
C CYS A 155 5.96 -12.27 14.85
N PRO A 156 6.39 -12.54 16.10
CA PRO A 156 7.62 -11.97 16.65
C PRO A 156 8.87 -12.48 15.91
N ILE A 157 8.89 -13.75 15.46
CA ILE A 157 9.99 -14.30 14.65
C ILE A 157 10.11 -13.50 13.35
N TYR A 158 9.00 -13.30 12.64
CA TYR A 158 8.96 -12.52 11.41
C TYR A 158 9.40 -11.08 11.65
N ILE A 159 8.93 -10.41 12.70
CA ILE A 159 9.33 -9.03 13.03
C ILE A 159 10.84 -8.95 13.30
N ASN A 160 11.41 -9.92 14.04
CA ASN A 160 12.84 -9.97 14.32
C ASN A 160 13.65 -10.17 13.03
N LEU A 161 13.25 -11.13 12.20
CA LEU A 161 13.86 -11.41 10.90
C LEU A 161 13.78 -10.18 9.97
N GLN A 162 12.61 -9.56 9.88
CA GLN A 162 12.38 -8.38 9.06
C GLN A 162 13.23 -7.19 9.52
N SER A 163 13.42 -7.02 10.83
CA SER A 163 14.30 -5.99 11.37
C SER A 163 15.75 -6.19 10.91
N ARG A 164 16.30 -7.39 11.13
CA ARG A 164 17.67 -7.75 10.70
C ARG A 164 17.86 -7.60 9.19
N TYR A 165 16.91 -8.13 8.41
CA TYR A 165 16.92 -8.03 6.96
C TYR A 165 16.92 -6.57 6.49
N ARG A 166 16.11 -5.70 7.11
CA ARG A 166 16.03 -4.29 6.73
C ARG A 166 17.33 -3.54 6.97
N HIS A 167 18.04 -3.85 8.05
CA HIS A 167 19.38 -3.29 8.30
C HIS A 167 20.38 -3.75 7.22
N ALA A 168 20.51 -5.07 7.03
CA ALA A 168 21.43 -5.62 6.03
C ALA A 168 21.14 -5.11 4.61
N SER A 169 19.86 -5.08 4.21
CA SER A 169 19.42 -4.60 2.89
C SER A 169 19.79 -3.13 2.66
N ARG A 170 19.64 -2.28 3.69
CA ARG A 170 20.02 -0.86 3.59
C ARG A 170 21.52 -0.69 3.40
N ASP A 171 22.33 -1.47 4.11
CA ASP A 171 23.79 -1.38 4.01
C ASP A 171 24.30 -1.92 2.68
N ILE A 172 23.75 -3.04 2.20
CA ILE A 172 24.03 -3.56 0.85
C ILE A 172 23.67 -2.52 -0.22
N LYS A 173 22.51 -1.85 -0.10
CA LYS A 173 22.10 -0.84 -1.07
C LYS A 173 23.00 0.40 -1.06
N ARG A 174 23.49 0.80 0.12
CA ARG A 174 24.51 1.87 0.26
C ARG A 174 25.84 1.49 -0.37
N LEU A 175 26.33 0.28 -0.09
CA LEU A 175 27.56 -0.24 -0.67
C LEU A 175 27.47 -0.32 -2.19
N SER A 176 26.35 -0.82 -2.72
CA SER A 176 26.09 -0.85 -4.17
C SER A 176 26.09 0.55 -4.78
N SER A 177 25.43 1.52 -4.14
CA SER A 177 25.43 2.92 -4.61
C SER A 177 26.84 3.53 -4.62
N ASN A 178 27.68 3.24 -3.62
CA ASN A 178 29.05 3.74 -3.55
C ASN A 178 29.99 3.04 -4.55
N ALA A 179 29.80 1.73 -4.78
CA ALA A 179 30.59 0.97 -5.73
C ALA A 179 30.34 1.40 -7.19
N LEU A 180 29.13 1.90 -7.49
CA LEU A 180 28.76 2.39 -8.81
C LEU A 180 29.14 3.87 -9.03
N SER A 181 29.49 4.63 -7.99
CA SER A 181 29.83 6.06 -8.14
C SER A 181 31.06 6.40 -8.99
N PRO A 182 32.07 5.51 -9.21
CA PRO A 182 33.19 5.77 -10.13
C PRO A 182 32.87 5.48 -11.61
N LEU A 183 31.75 4.81 -11.89
CA LEU A 183 31.31 4.41 -13.24
C LEU A 183 30.36 5.43 -13.87
N TYR A 184 29.94 6.45 -13.11
CA TYR A 184 29.06 7.56 -13.52
C TYR A 184 29.73 8.90 -13.18
#